data_AF-A0A963AAZ4-F1
#
_entry.id   AF-A0A963AAZ4-F1
#
_cell.length_a   1.000
_cell.length_b   1.000
_cell.length_c   1.000
_cell.angle_alpha   90.00
_cell.angle_beta   90.00
_cell.angle_gamma   90.00
#
_symmetry.space_group_name_H-M   'P 1'
#
loop_
_entity.id
_entity.type
_entity.pdbx_description
1 polymer ?
#
loop_
_entity_poly.entity_id
_entity_poly.type
_entity_poly.pdbx_seq_one_letter_code
_entity_poly.pdbx_strand_id
1 'polypeptide(L)'
;QDSDGPLETHFILLDNRRSDILASDYREMLQCIRCGACLNHCPIYASVGGHAYGWVYPGPMGSILTPLLTSLEQSAALPNACTSCGRCAEVCPAGIPLPDLLRDLRHEESERKLTPVRWRWGLKLHAWLARQPRLYHALTALGIGGLHLLGRRRGRFARLPLAAGWTSQRDFPAPSGKTFMQQYGALQRQAAAASRGKRSTRRPDPRRPGQHRKAGAGSRSGAHPGGPRGRKPRRRPERER
;
A
#
# COMPACT_ATOMS: atom_id res chain seq x y z
N GLN A 1 -34.63 2.89 -50.89
CA GLN A 1 -34.99 1.85 -49.91
C GLN A 1 -34.20 0.63 -50.30
N ASP A 2 -33.29 0.21 -49.42
CA ASP A 2 -32.35 -0.89 -49.68
C ASP A 2 -33.09 -2.23 -49.52
N SER A 3 -32.98 -3.12 -50.51
CA SER A 3 -33.79 -4.35 -50.62
C SER A 3 -33.22 -5.55 -49.89
N ASP A 4 -32.00 -5.44 -49.32
CA ASP A 4 -31.24 -6.53 -48.70
C ASP A 4 -31.39 -6.60 -47.17
N GLY A 5 -32.62 -6.44 -46.67
CA GLY A 5 -32.91 -6.60 -45.23
C GLY A 5 -33.11 -8.08 -44.84
N PRO A 6 -32.68 -8.51 -43.64
CA PRO A 6 -32.92 -9.87 -43.17
C PRO A 6 -34.43 -10.15 -43.04
N LEU A 7 -34.85 -11.36 -43.41
CA LEU A 7 -36.26 -11.79 -43.34
C LEU A 7 -36.83 -11.70 -41.90
N GLU A 8 -35.99 -11.92 -40.90
CA GLU A 8 -36.33 -11.74 -39.48
C GLU A 8 -35.14 -11.16 -38.71
N THR A 9 -35.41 -10.30 -37.71
CA THR A 9 -34.40 -9.78 -36.78
C THR A 9 -34.82 -10.11 -35.35
N HIS A 10 -33.98 -10.87 -34.65
CA HIS A 10 -34.19 -11.26 -33.25
C HIS A 10 -33.21 -10.50 -32.36
N PHE A 11 -33.73 -9.77 -31.36
CA PHE A 11 -32.92 -9.06 -30.38
C PHE A 11 -32.91 -9.81 -29.05
N ILE A 12 -31.74 -10.30 -28.65
CA ILE A 12 -31.56 -10.96 -27.35
C ILE A 12 -30.86 -9.97 -26.41
N LEU A 13 -31.61 -9.50 -25.40
CA LEU A 13 -31.09 -8.60 -24.36
C LEU A 13 -30.66 -9.43 -23.14
N LEU A 14 -29.35 -9.60 -22.98
CA LEU A 14 -28.78 -10.33 -21.84
C LEU A 14 -28.28 -9.35 -20.77
N ASP A 15 -28.91 -9.29 -19.60
CA ASP A 15 -28.49 -8.39 -18.52
C ASP A 15 -27.08 -8.74 -18.00
N ASN A 16 -26.78 -10.03 -17.79
CA ASN A 16 -25.50 -10.51 -17.26
C ASN A 16 -25.06 -9.78 -15.97
N ARG A 17 -25.99 -9.66 -15.01
CA ARG A 17 -25.80 -9.01 -13.71
C ARG A 17 -25.58 -7.49 -13.75
N ARG A 18 -25.77 -6.84 -14.91
CA ARG A 18 -25.63 -5.38 -15.01
C ARG A 18 -26.66 -4.65 -14.17
N SER A 19 -27.87 -5.20 -14.04
CA SER A 19 -28.91 -4.64 -13.17
C SER A 19 -28.51 -4.68 -11.68
N ASP A 20 -27.88 -5.78 -11.23
CA ASP A 20 -27.36 -5.89 -9.86
C ASP A 20 -26.24 -4.87 -9.61
N ILE A 21 -25.32 -4.72 -10.58
CA ILE A 21 -24.21 -3.75 -10.48
C ILE A 21 -24.77 -2.33 -10.42
N LEU A 22 -25.78 -2.01 -11.23
CA LEU A 22 -26.43 -0.70 -11.24
C LEU A 22 -27.08 -0.36 -9.89
N ALA A 23 -27.65 -1.36 -9.20
CA ALA A 23 -28.24 -1.21 -7.87
C ALA A 23 -27.20 -1.18 -6.72
N SER A 24 -25.95 -1.53 -7.00
CA SER A 24 -24.86 -1.59 -6.01
C SER A 24 -24.07 -0.28 -5.89
N ASP A 25 -23.11 -0.27 -4.96
CA ASP A 25 -22.10 0.80 -4.83
C ASP A 25 -21.08 0.83 -5.98
N TYR A 26 -21.18 -0.08 -6.96
CA TYR A 26 -20.26 -0.19 -8.11
C TYR A 26 -20.86 0.32 -9.43
N ARG A 27 -22.00 1.01 -9.41
CA ARG A 27 -22.70 1.51 -10.61
C ARG A 27 -21.82 2.37 -11.52
N GLU A 28 -20.87 3.12 -10.96
CA GLU A 28 -19.91 3.94 -11.70
C GLU A 28 -19.08 3.09 -12.68
N MET A 29 -18.90 1.80 -12.40
CA MET A 29 -18.19 0.89 -13.29
C MET A 29 -18.92 0.70 -14.64
N LEU A 30 -20.25 0.84 -14.67
CA LEU A 30 -21.06 0.71 -15.89
C LEU A 30 -20.90 1.91 -16.84
N GLN A 31 -20.26 3.00 -16.40
CA GLN A 31 -19.94 4.16 -17.26
C GLN A 31 -18.71 3.91 -18.15
N CYS A 32 -18.05 2.76 -18.01
CA CYS A 32 -16.84 2.45 -18.74
C CYS A 32 -17.09 2.33 -20.25
N ILE A 33 -16.53 3.27 -21.01
CA ILE A 33 -16.53 3.26 -22.48
C ILE A 33 -15.40 2.40 -23.10
N ARG A 34 -14.69 1.62 -22.28
CA ARG A 34 -13.57 0.75 -22.68
C ARG A 34 -12.46 1.44 -23.49
N CYS A 35 -12.14 2.69 -23.19
CA CYS A 35 -11.12 3.46 -23.92
C CYS A 35 -9.65 3.00 -23.69
N GLY A 36 -9.38 2.18 -22.67
CA GLY A 36 -8.03 1.68 -22.39
C GLY A 36 -7.07 2.64 -21.65
N ALA A 37 -7.46 3.89 -21.38
CA ALA A 37 -6.58 4.87 -20.70
C ALA A 37 -6.09 4.36 -19.32
N CYS A 38 -6.98 3.80 -18.51
CA CYS A 38 -6.63 3.24 -17.20
C CYS A 38 -5.62 2.08 -17.29
N LEU A 39 -5.68 1.30 -18.36
CA LEU A 39 -4.84 0.14 -18.59
C LEU A 39 -3.42 0.57 -19.00
N ASN A 40 -3.29 1.55 -19.89
CA ASN A 40 -2.01 2.11 -20.32
C ASN A 40 -1.23 2.81 -19.19
N HIS A 41 -1.95 3.42 -18.24
CA HIS A 41 -1.33 4.09 -17.09
C HIS A 41 -1.17 3.19 -15.86
N CYS A 42 -1.60 1.92 -15.92
CA CYS A 42 -1.46 1.01 -14.80
C CYS A 42 -0.05 0.40 -14.78
N PRO A 43 0.76 0.63 -13.73
CA PRO A 43 2.11 0.07 -13.66
C PRO A 43 2.12 -1.47 -13.57
N ILE A 44 1.07 -2.06 -12.98
CA ILE A 44 0.92 -3.51 -12.89
C ILE A 44 0.66 -4.08 -14.27
N TYR A 45 -0.34 -3.56 -14.99
CA TYR A 45 -0.63 -4.00 -16.35
C TYR A 45 0.59 -3.89 -17.27
N ALA A 46 1.32 -2.77 -17.21
CA ALA A 46 2.55 -2.57 -17.98
C ALA A 46 3.65 -3.60 -17.66
N SER A 47 3.69 -4.11 -16.42
CA SER A 47 4.74 -5.04 -15.97
C SER A 47 4.39 -6.51 -16.22
N VAL A 48 3.13 -6.91 -16.03
CA VAL A 48 2.71 -8.33 -16.08
C VAL A 48 1.88 -8.69 -17.32
N GLY A 49 1.40 -7.69 -18.07
CA GLY A 49 0.54 -7.88 -19.23
C GLY A 49 -0.90 -8.30 -18.87
N GLY A 50 -1.72 -8.49 -19.91
CA GLY A 50 -3.15 -8.80 -19.76
C GLY A 50 -3.45 -10.22 -19.29
N HIS A 51 -2.66 -11.21 -19.71
CA HIS A 51 -2.91 -12.63 -19.37
C HIS A 51 -2.82 -12.93 -17.88
N ALA A 52 -2.00 -12.19 -17.14
CA ALA A 52 -1.85 -12.34 -15.69
C ALA A 52 -3.15 -12.04 -14.91
N TYR A 53 -4.14 -11.37 -15.54
CA TYR A 53 -5.43 -11.08 -14.92
C TYR A 53 -6.41 -12.26 -15.00
N GLY A 54 -6.13 -13.30 -15.79
CA GLY A 54 -6.91 -14.54 -15.78
C GLY A 54 -8.37 -14.42 -16.25
N TRP A 55 -8.75 -13.31 -16.90
CA TRP A 55 -10.09 -13.10 -17.43
C TRP A 55 -10.08 -12.24 -18.70
N VAL A 56 -11.23 -12.19 -19.38
CA VAL A 56 -11.42 -11.45 -20.65
C VAL A 56 -11.23 -9.93 -20.49
N TYR A 57 -11.45 -9.42 -19.27
CA TYR A 57 -11.26 -8.01 -18.94
C TYR A 57 -9.99 -7.83 -18.10
N PRO A 58 -8.92 -7.22 -18.65
CA PRO A 58 -7.69 -6.99 -17.91
C PRO A 58 -7.59 -5.56 -17.35
N GLY A 59 -6.52 -5.29 -16.61
CA GLY A 59 -6.20 -3.97 -16.08
C GLY A 59 -7.11 -3.55 -14.92
N PRO A 60 -7.01 -2.28 -14.47
CA PRO A 60 -7.75 -1.79 -13.30
C PRO A 60 -9.27 -1.92 -13.43
N MET A 61 -9.80 -1.73 -14.64
CA MET A 61 -11.23 -1.93 -14.94
C MET A 61 -11.63 -3.40 -14.77
N GLY A 62 -10.86 -4.31 -15.37
CA GLY A 62 -11.11 -5.75 -15.27
C GLY A 62 -11.00 -6.28 -13.85
N SER A 63 -10.11 -5.72 -13.03
CA SER A 63 -10.00 -6.06 -11.61
C SER A 63 -11.22 -5.69 -10.77
N ILE A 64 -12.10 -4.82 -11.26
CA ILE A 64 -13.39 -4.51 -10.62
C ILE A 64 -14.50 -5.32 -11.28
N LEU A 65 -14.59 -5.26 -12.60
CA LEU A 65 -15.71 -5.84 -13.34
C LEU A 65 -15.76 -7.37 -13.23
N THR A 66 -14.61 -8.04 -13.24
CA THR A 66 -14.55 -9.51 -13.15
C THR A 66 -15.19 -10.04 -11.85
N PRO A 67 -14.81 -9.56 -10.65
CA PRO A 67 -15.49 -9.91 -9.39
C PRO A 67 -17.00 -9.69 -9.38
N LEU A 68 -17.49 -8.64 -10.05
CA LEU A 68 -18.90 -8.29 -10.10
C LEU A 68 -19.70 -9.21 -11.04
N LEU A 69 -19.09 -9.62 -12.15
CA LEU A 69 -19.72 -10.53 -13.11
C LEU A 69 -19.65 -11.99 -12.66
N THR A 70 -18.55 -12.40 -12.03
CA THR A 70 -18.35 -13.77 -11.53
C THR A 70 -18.62 -13.83 -10.03
N SER A 71 -17.57 -13.80 -9.22
CA SER A 71 -17.63 -13.65 -7.78
C SER A 71 -16.32 -13.12 -7.22
N LEU A 72 -16.40 -12.38 -6.12
CA LEU A 72 -15.23 -11.89 -5.39
C LEU A 72 -14.36 -13.03 -4.85
N GLU A 73 -14.93 -14.19 -4.53
CA GLU A 73 -14.17 -15.35 -4.02
C GLU A 73 -13.26 -15.96 -5.09
N GLN A 74 -13.76 -16.10 -6.32
CA GLN A 74 -12.98 -16.65 -7.43
C GLN A 74 -11.90 -15.68 -7.95
N SER A 75 -12.09 -14.38 -7.73
CA SER A 75 -11.26 -13.32 -8.32
C SER A 75 -10.61 -12.38 -7.30
N ALA A 76 -10.53 -12.80 -6.03
CA ALA A 76 -9.98 -12.02 -4.91
C ALA A 76 -8.54 -11.50 -5.17
N ALA A 77 -7.76 -12.21 -5.99
CA ALA A 77 -6.43 -11.76 -6.36
C ALA A 77 -6.44 -10.45 -7.18
N LEU A 78 -7.49 -10.18 -7.97
CA LEU A 78 -7.51 -9.05 -8.89
C LEU A 78 -7.61 -7.70 -8.17
N PRO A 79 -8.51 -7.50 -7.17
CA PRO A 79 -8.49 -6.29 -6.36
C PRO A 79 -7.18 -6.14 -5.60
N ASN A 80 -6.59 -7.22 -5.11
CA ASN A 80 -5.36 -7.21 -4.32
C ASN A 80 -4.09 -6.93 -5.13
N ALA A 81 -4.09 -7.13 -6.44
CA ALA A 81 -2.96 -6.82 -7.31
C ALA A 81 -2.72 -5.31 -7.49
N CYS A 82 -3.73 -4.47 -7.27
CA CYS A 82 -3.61 -3.02 -7.47
C CYS A 82 -2.67 -2.35 -6.45
N THR A 83 -1.83 -1.41 -6.89
CA THR A 83 -0.93 -0.65 -6.00
C THR A 83 -1.58 0.57 -5.36
N SER A 84 -2.85 0.85 -5.70
CA SER A 84 -3.58 2.04 -5.26
C SER A 84 -2.88 3.36 -5.60
N CYS A 85 -2.17 3.42 -6.73
CA CYS A 85 -1.44 4.62 -7.17
C CYS A 85 -2.30 5.79 -7.68
N GLY A 86 -3.61 5.59 -7.90
CA GLY A 86 -4.55 6.67 -8.24
C GLY A 86 -4.64 7.04 -9.74
N ARG A 87 -3.59 6.78 -10.53
CA ARG A 87 -3.48 7.31 -11.90
C ARG A 87 -4.60 6.90 -12.86
N CYS A 88 -5.19 5.73 -12.66
CA CYS A 88 -6.31 5.27 -13.48
C CYS A 88 -7.58 6.13 -13.34
N ALA A 89 -7.79 6.78 -12.19
CA ALA A 89 -8.89 7.73 -12.00
C ALA A 89 -8.57 9.09 -12.63
N GLU A 90 -7.32 9.56 -12.51
CA GLU A 90 -6.88 10.86 -13.06
C GLU A 90 -7.03 10.94 -14.58
N VAL A 91 -6.78 9.82 -15.28
CA VAL A 91 -6.80 9.74 -16.75
C VAL A 91 -8.14 9.25 -17.31
N CYS A 92 -9.12 8.95 -16.46
CA CYS A 92 -10.39 8.38 -16.90
C CYS A 92 -11.27 9.47 -17.54
N PRO A 93 -11.61 9.38 -18.84
CA PRO A 93 -12.48 10.37 -19.48
C PRO A 93 -13.94 10.32 -18.97
N ALA A 94 -14.35 9.18 -18.40
CA ALA A 94 -15.67 8.99 -17.79
C ALA A 94 -15.68 9.29 -16.28
N GLY A 95 -14.55 9.72 -15.68
CA GLY A 95 -14.50 10.09 -14.26
C GLY A 95 -14.72 8.93 -13.27
N ILE A 96 -14.47 7.68 -13.68
CA ILE A 96 -14.71 6.49 -12.83
C ILE A 96 -13.64 6.40 -11.73
N PRO A 97 -14.01 6.35 -10.43
CA PRO A 97 -13.07 6.29 -9.31
C PRO A 97 -12.54 4.86 -9.08
N LEU A 98 -11.86 4.29 -10.08
CA LEU A 98 -11.37 2.90 -10.06
C LEU A 98 -10.57 2.52 -8.78
N PRO A 99 -9.67 3.36 -8.23
CA PRO A 99 -8.96 3.03 -7.00
C PRO A 99 -9.87 2.84 -5.79
N ASP A 100 -10.96 3.62 -5.69
CA ASP A 100 -11.91 3.55 -4.58
C ASP A 100 -12.75 2.29 -4.69
N LEU A 101 -13.26 1.98 -5.88
CA LEU A 101 -14.01 0.74 -6.14
C LEU A 101 -13.16 -0.51 -5.83
N LEU A 102 -11.87 -0.50 -6.19
CA LEU A 102 -10.94 -1.59 -5.84
C LEU A 102 -10.70 -1.70 -4.33
N ARG A 103 -10.68 -0.56 -3.62
CA ARG A 103 -10.53 -0.53 -2.16
C ARG A 103 -11.77 -1.12 -1.48
N ASP A 104 -12.95 -0.83 -2.01
CA ASP A 104 -14.21 -1.33 -1.47
C ASP A 104 -14.35 -2.85 -1.68
N LEU A 105 -13.93 -3.38 -2.83
CA LEU A 105 -13.84 -4.84 -3.05
C LEU A 105 -12.90 -5.53 -2.06
N ARG A 106 -11.75 -4.92 -1.73
CA ARG A 106 -10.84 -5.46 -0.68
C ARG A 106 -11.48 -5.41 0.71
N HIS A 107 -12.29 -4.39 0.98
CA HIS A 107 -13.00 -4.29 2.24
C HIS A 107 -14.05 -5.40 2.34
N GLU A 108 -14.84 -5.60 1.28
CA GLU A 108 -15.81 -6.70 1.20
C GLU A 108 -15.15 -8.08 1.33
N GLU A 109 -14.00 -8.30 0.70
CA GLU A 109 -13.23 -9.54 0.82
C GLU A 109 -12.88 -9.83 2.30
N SER A 110 -12.47 -8.79 3.02
CA SER A 110 -12.15 -8.87 4.45
C SER A 110 -13.39 -9.14 5.31
N GLU A 111 -14.48 -8.40 5.10
CA GLU A 111 -15.75 -8.56 5.82
C GLU A 111 -16.33 -9.97 5.62
N ARG A 112 -16.27 -10.47 4.38
CA ARG A 112 -16.71 -11.82 4.00
C ARG A 112 -15.74 -12.92 4.42
N LYS A 113 -14.58 -12.57 5.01
CA LYS A 113 -13.55 -13.50 5.49
C LYS A 113 -13.05 -14.47 4.40
N LEU A 114 -13.01 -14.02 3.15
CA LEU A 114 -12.54 -14.82 2.01
C LEU A 114 -11.02 -15.10 2.07
N THR A 115 -10.29 -14.34 2.89
CA THR A 115 -8.88 -14.59 3.15
C THR A 115 -8.65 -15.81 4.05
N PRO A 116 -7.61 -16.64 3.78
CA PRO A 116 -7.32 -17.84 4.56
C PRO A 116 -7.23 -17.58 6.07
N VAL A 117 -7.81 -18.48 6.88
CA VAL A 117 -7.83 -18.38 8.35
C VAL A 117 -6.44 -18.16 8.94
N ARG A 118 -5.44 -18.90 8.45
CA ARG A 118 -4.03 -18.77 8.86
C ARG A 118 -3.47 -17.36 8.62
N TRP A 119 -3.87 -16.70 7.53
CA TRP A 119 -3.43 -15.35 7.20
C TRP A 119 -4.05 -14.33 8.15
N ARG A 120 -5.35 -14.46 8.42
CA ARG A 120 -6.07 -13.57 9.35
C ARG A 120 -5.51 -13.67 10.77
N TRP A 121 -5.22 -14.88 11.26
CA TRP A 121 -4.60 -15.07 12.57
C TRP A 121 -3.15 -14.57 12.60
N GLY A 122 -2.37 -14.86 11.55
CA GLY A 122 -1.00 -14.35 11.41
C GLY A 122 -0.94 -12.82 11.46
N LEU A 123 -1.86 -12.14 10.75
CA LEU A 123 -1.95 -10.68 10.75
C LEU A 123 -2.38 -10.13 12.12
N LYS A 124 -3.33 -10.78 12.81
CA LYS A 124 -3.71 -10.40 14.19
C LYS A 124 -2.54 -10.54 15.17
N LEU A 125 -1.82 -11.66 15.12
CA LEU A 125 -0.65 -11.90 15.95
C LEU A 125 0.44 -10.87 15.65
N HIS A 126 0.70 -10.59 14.37
CA HIS A 126 1.65 -9.56 13.96
C HIS A 126 1.24 -8.17 14.46
N ALA A 127 -0.03 -7.80 14.33
CA ALA A 127 -0.54 -6.52 14.82
C ALA A 127 -0.42 -6.39 16.35
N TRP A 128 -0.72 -7.44 17.10
CA TRP A 128 -0.51 -7.48 18.55
C TRP A 128 0.98 -7.31 18.91
N LEU A 129 1.86 -8.05 18.23
CA LEU A 129 3.30 -7.99 18.46
C LEU A 129 3.90 -6.63 18.11
N ALA A 130 3.48 -6.04 16.98
CA ALA A 130 3.94 -4.72 16.54
C ALA A 130 3.54 -3.58 17.50
N ARG A 131 2.46 -3.75 18.28
CA ARG A 131 2.04 -2.81 19.34
C ARG A 131 2.90 -2.90 20.60
N GLN A 132 3.83 -3.85 20.68
CA GLN A 132 4.76 -4.01 21.80
C GLN A 132 6.21 -3.73 21.35
N PRO A 133 6.67 -2.47 21.32
CA PRO A 133 7.94 -2.10 20.70
C PRO A 133 9.15 -2.86 21.25
N ARG A 134 9.23 -3.06 22.58
CA ARG A 134 10.36 -3.76 23.21
C ARG A 134 10.44 -5.23 22.76
N LEU A 135 9.30 -5.93 22.77
CA LEU A 135 9.22 -7.33 22.35
C LEU A 135 9.50 -7.45 20.85
N TYR A 136 8.90 -6.58 20.03
CA TYR A 136 9.11 -6.55 18.59
C TYR A 136 10.60 -6.35 18.25
N HIS A 137 11.28 -5.39 18.88
CA HIS A 137 12.70 -5.16 18.66
C HIS A 137 13.58 -6.31 19.14
N ALA A 138 13.27 -6.92 20.29
CA ALA A 138 14.02 -8.08 20.80
C ALA A 138 13.89 -9.28 19.87
N LEU A 139 12.67 -9.67 19.48
CA LEU A 139 12.43 -10.79 18.57
C LEU A 139 13.04 -10.54 17.19
N THR A 140 12.93 -9.33 16.66
CA THR A 140 13.52 -8.97 15.37
C THR A 140 15.04 -9.00 15.43
N ALA A 141 15.66 -8.56 16.53
CA ALA A 141 17.11 -8.63 16.73
C ALA A 141 17.60 -10.07 16.81
N LEU A 142 16.89 -10.94 17.54
CA LEU A 142 17.20 -12.38 17.60
C LEU A 142 17.05 -13.04 16.23
N GLY A 143 15.96 -12.75 15.51
CA GLY A 143 15.72 -13.30 14.17
C GLY A 143 16.77 -12.86 13.15
N ILE A 144 17.06 -11.56 13.07
CA ILE A 144 18.10 -11.02 12.17
C ILE A 144 19.49 -11.51 12.55
N GLY A 145 19.81 -11.58 13.85
CA GLY A 145 21.08 -12.12 14.34
C GLY A 145 21.26 -13.60 14.01
N GLY A 146 20.21 -14.41 14.21
CA GLY A 146 20.20 -15.83 13.85
C GLY A 146 20.35 -16.06 12.34
N LEU A 147 19.59 -15.33 11.52
CA LEU A 147 19.73 -15.35 10.06
C LEU A 147 21.12 -14.88 9.62
N HIS A 148 21.70 -13.87 10.26
CA HIS A 148 23.06 -13.44 9.93
C HIS A 148 24.08 -14.53 10.26
N LEU A 149 23.97 -15.16 11.44
CA LEU A 149 24.89 -16.22 11.86
C LEU A 149 24.83 -17.43 10.92
N LEU A 150 23.62 -17.88 10.58
CA LEU A 150 23.40 -18.99 9.64
C LEU A 150 23.84 -18.66 8.21
N GLY A 151 23.70 -17.40 7.80
CA GLY A 151 24.04 -16.92 6.46
C GLY A 151 25.49 -16.46 6.30
N ARG A 152 26.27 -16.33 7.38
CA ARG A 152 27.59 -15.65 7.40
C ARG A 152 28.60 -16.19 6.38
N ARG A 153 28.59 -17.50 6.13
CA ARG A 153 29.56 -18.15 5.21
C ARG A 153 29.18 -18.00 3.74
N ARG A 154 27.90 -18.07 3.41
CA ARG A 154 27.42 -18.10 2.02
C ARG A 154 26.87 -16.76 1.53
N GLY A 155 26.58 -15.83 2.44
CA GLY A 155 25.98 -14.53 2.15
C GLY A 155 24.53 -14.59 1.66
N ARG A 156 23.95 -15.78 1.51
CA ARG A 156 22.61 -16.02 0.98
C ARG A 156 22.02 -17.36 1.41
N PHE A 157 20.70 -17.47 1.32
CA PHE A 157 19.93 -18.68 1.57
C PHE A 157 19.21 -19.13 0.29
N ALA A 158 19.52 -20.33 -0.17
CA ALA A 158 18.85 -20.96 -1.31
C ALA A 158 17.50 -21.59 -0.94
N ARG A 159 17.28 -21.93 0.35
CA ARG A 159 16.01 -22.47 0.86
C ARG A 159 15.75 -21.97 2.27
N LEU A 160 14.56 -21.45 2.50
CA LEU A 160 14.06 -21.07 3.82
C LEU A 160 12.65 -21.65 4.00
N PRO A 161 12.40 -22.49 5.03
CA PRO A 161 11.14 -23.23 5.15
C PRO A 161 9.90 -22.32 5.26
N LEU A 162 10.03 -21.14 5.88
CA LEU A 162 8.93 -20.16 6.01
C LEU A 162 8.91 -19.11 4.89
N ALA A 163 9.85 -19.16 3.96
CA ALA A 163 9.95 -18.26 2.81
C ALA A 163 10.09 -19.05 1.49
N ALA A 164 9.60 -20.29 1.47
CA ALA A 164 9.78 -21.22 0.35
C ALA A 164 9.24 -20.64 -0.97
N GLY A 165 8.15 -19.87 -0.93
CA GLY A 165 7.60 -19.20 -2.11
C GLY A 165 8.50 -18.11 -2.71
N TRP A 166 9.39 -17.51 -1.91
CA TRP A 166 10.42 -16.59 -2.41
C TRP A 166 11.66 -17.37 -2.86
N THR A 167 12.13 -18.30 -2.02
CA THR A 167 13.36 -19.07 -2.28
C THR A 167 13.23 -20.10 -3.39
N SER A 168 12.02 -20.37 -3.89
CA SER A 168 11.80 -21.18 -5.09
C SER A 168 12.26 -20.48 -6.37
N GLN A 169 12.24 -19.15 -6.38
CA GLN A 169 12.53 -18.34 -7.56
C GLN A 169 13.78 -17.46 -7.36
N ARG A 170 14.11 -17.09 -6.12
CA ARG A 170 15.18 -16.13 -5.81
C ARG A 170 15.93 -16.48 -4.53
N ASP A 171 17.25 -16.38 -4.56
CA ASP A 171 18.05 -16.46 -3.34
C ASP A 171 17.67 -15.35 -2.35
N PHE A 172 17.62 -15.67 -1.06
CA PHE A 172 17.39 -14.68 -0.01
C PHE A 172 18.74 -14.18 0.54
N PRO A 173 19.07 -12.88 0.43
CA PRO A 173 20.36 -12.38 0.92
C PRO A 173 20.44 -12.47 2.45
N ALA A 174 21.60 -12.85 2.96
CA ALA A 174 21.84 -12.89 4.40
C ALA A 174 21.81 -11.45 4.95
N PRO A 175 21.11 -11.19 6.07
CA PRO A 175 21.03 -9.85 6.62
C PRO A 175 22.37 -9.41 7.23
N SER A 176 22.55 -8.11 7.43
CA SER A 176 23.80 -7.51 7.96
C SER A 176 24.06 -7.75 9.45
N GLY A 177 23.16 -8.46 10.14
CA GLY A 177 23.29 -8.83 11.56
C GLY A 177 22.84 -7.77 12.57
N LYS A 178 22.72 -6.50 12.17
CA LYS A 178 22.16 -5.42 13.02
C LYS A 178 20.84 -4.94 12.44
N THR A 179 19.82 -4.80 13.29
CA THR A 179 18.54 -4.22 12.86
C THR A 179 18.66 -2.72 12.60
N PHE A 180 17.75 -2.15 11.81
CA PHE A 180 17.70 -0.70 11.58
C PHE A 180 17.68 0.08 12.89
N MET A 181 16.88 -0.35 13.87
CA MET A 181 16.75 0.34 15.16
C MET A 181 18.03 0.28 15.99
N GLN A 182 18.79 -0.82 15.92
CA GLN A 182 20.10 -0.91 16.57
C GLN A 182 21.12 0.02 15.91
N GLN A 183 21.13 0.08 14.58
CA GLN A 183 21.99 0.98 13.81
C GLN A 183 21.64 2.44 14.11
N TYR A 184 20.35 2.79 14.08
CA TYR A 184 19.84 4.12 14.38
C TYR A 184 20.19 4.56 15.80
N GLY A 185 20.01 3.70 16.81
CA GLY A 185 20.41 3.99 18.18
C GLY A 185 21.92 4.17 18.35
N ALA A 186 22.75 3.43 17.61
CA ALA A 186 24.19 3.62 17.60
C ALA A 186 24.59 4.98 17.00
N LEU A 187 23.97 5.36 15.86
CA LEU A 187 24.17 6.66 15.23
C LEU A 187 23.76 7.81 16.16
N GLN A 188 22.64 7.69 16.88
CA GLN A 188 22.23 8.69 17.87
C GLN A 188 23.24 8.83 19.01
N ARG A 189 23.77 7.72 19.54
CA ARG A 189 24.80 7.76 20.59
C ARG A 189 26.10 8.40 20.09
N GLN A 190 26.51 8.11 18.85
CA GLN A 190 27.68 8.73 18.22
C GLN A 190 27.49 10.24 18.06
N ALA A 191 26.33 10.68 17.56
CA ALA A 191 25.99 12.10 17.44
C ALA A 191 25.97 12.81 18.81
N ALA A 192 25.43 12.16 19.84
CA ALA A 192 25.43 12.68 21.21
C ALA A 192 26.86 12.78 21.79
N ALA A 193 27.73 11.79 21.55
CA ALA A 193 29.13 11.83 21.98
C ALA A 193 29.92 12.94 21.28
N ALA A 194 29.73 13.10 19.96
CA ALA A 194 30.40 14.14 19.17
C ALA A 194 30.02 15.56 19.61
N SER A 195 28.75 15.79 19.97
CA SER A 195 28.29 17.09 20.49
C SER A 195 28.83 17.39 21.89
N ARG A 196 28.98 16.38 22.77
CA ARG A 196 29.63 16.53 24.07
C ARG A 196 31.13 16.83 23.95
N GLY A 197 31.84 16.16 23.03
CA GLY A 197 33.25 16.41 22.75
C GLY A 197 33.53 17.84 22.27
N LYS A 198 32.68 18.38 21.38
CA LYS A 198 32.77 19.79 20.94
C LYS A 198 32.45 20.82 22.03
N ARG A 199 31.72 20.42 23.09
CA ARG A 199 31.41 21.29 24.24
C ARG A 199 32.57 21.35 25.24
N SER A 200 33.32 20.25 25.36
CA SER A 200 34.52 20.15 26.20
C SER A 200 35.70 20.97 25.65
N THR A 201 35.87 21.03 24.32
CA THR A 201 36.97 21.79 23.68
C THR A 201 36.73 23.31 23.62
N ARG A 202 35.51 23.79 23.90
CA ARG A 202 35.25 25.22 24.15
C ARG A 202 35.62 25.55 25.61
N ARG A 203 36.91 25.54 25.92
CA ARG A 203 37.42 26.14 27.16
C ARG A 203 37.17 27.66 27.06
N PRO A 204 36.59 28.33 28.06
CA PRO A 204 36.47 29.79 28.03
C PRO A 204 37.88 30.36 27.96
N ASP A 205 38.15 31.19 26.94
CA ASP A 205 39.40 31.93 26.86
C ASP A 205 39.45 32.89 28.07
N PRO A 206 40.39 32.71 29.01
CA PRO A 206 40.49 33.57 30.19
C PRO A 206 40.88 35.01 29.86
N ARG A 207 41.24 35.32 28.60
CA ARG A 207 41.62 36.67 28.15
C ARG A 207 40.48 37.48 27.54
N ARG A 208 39.24 36.98 27.56
CA ARG A 208 38.09 37.71 27.00
C ARG A 208 37.32 38.44 28.11
N PRO A 209 37.42 39.79 28.23
CA PRO A 209 36.67 40.52 29.23
C PRO A 209 35.16 40.36 29.00
N GLY A 210 34.42 40.14 30.09
CA GLY A 210 33.01 39.79 30.10
C GLY A 210 32.15 40.84 29.39
N GLN A 211 31.65 40.49 28.21
CA GLN A 211 30.54 41.25 27.62
C GLN A 211 29.26 40.86 28.37
N HIS A 212 28.81 41.80 29.21
CA HIS A 212 27.47 41.81 29.79
C HIS A 212 26.42 41.56 28.71
N ARG A 213 25.83 40.36 28.72
CA ARG A 213 24.59 40.09 27.98
C ARG A 213 23.46 40.84 28.69
N LYS A 214 23.14 42.04 28.21
CA LYS A 214 21.87 42.71 28.54
C LYS A 214 20.73 41.80 28.06
N ALA A 215 19.84 41.44 28.98
CA ALA A 215 18.56 40.83 28.69
C ALA A 215 17.71 41.87 27.92
N GLY A 216 17.65 41.74 26.60
CA GLY A 216 16.76 42.51 25.75
C GLY A 216 15.43 41.77 25.60
N ALA A 217 14.41 42.26 26.28
CA ALA A 217 13.02 41.98 25.92
C ALA A 217 12.76 42.51 24.50
N GLY A 218 12.24 41.66 23.63
CA GLY A 218 11.98 41.98 22.23
C GLY A 218 10.87 41.10 21.66
N SER A 219 9.66 41.65 21.71
CA SER A 219 8.44 41.18 21.06
C SER A 219 8.54 41.10 19.52
N ARG A 220 7.70 40.24 18.92
CA ARG A 220 7.05 40.28 17.57
C ARG A 220 7.18 38.94 16.85
N SER A 221 6.11 38.14 16.80
CA SER A 221 5.07 38.14 15.75
C SER A 221 5.59 37.75 14.37
N GLY A 222 5.26 36.53 13.95
CA GLY A 222 5.55 36.01 12.62
C GLY A 222 4.69 34.77 12.34
N ALA A 223 3.41 35.00 12.10
CA ALA A 223 2.51 34.02 11.53
C ALA A 223 2.92 33.74 10.08
N HIS A 224 2.93 32.47 9.67
CA HIS A 224 2.91 32.08 8.26
C HIS A 224 1.78 31.07 8.03
N PRO A 225 0.95 31.24 6.98
CA PRO A 225 -0.28 30.48 6.80
C PRO A 225 -0.08 29.28 5.87
N GLY A 226 -1.01 28.31 5.95
CA GLY A 226 -1.38 27.47 4.81
C GLY A 226 -0.77 26.07 4.75
N GLY A 227 -1.35 25.13 5.50
CA GLY A 227 -1.29 23.70 5.19
C GLY A 227 -2.65 23.20 4.67
N PRO A 228 -2.70 22.26 3.71
CA PRO A 228 -3.93 21.89 3.03
C PRO A 228 -4.90 21.20 4.00
N ARG A 229 -6.14 21.71 4.03
CA ARG A 229 -7.25 21.12 4.80
C ARG A 229 -7.51 19.70 4.28
N GLY A 230 -7.13 18.70 5.07
CA GLY A 230 -7.54 17.32 4.82
C GLY A 230 -9.06 17.24 4.76
N ARG A 231 -9.59 16.81 3.60
CA ARG A 231 -11.00 16.42 3.47
C ARG A 231 -11.28 15.32 4.49
N LYS A 232 -12.20 15.58 5.43
CA LYS A 232 -12.74 14.55 6.32
C LYS A 232 -13.35 13.42 5.47
N PRO A 233 -13.11 12.14 5.79
CA PRO A 233 -13.86 11.05 5.17
C PRO A 233 -15.35 11.20 5.54
N ARG A 234 -16.22 11.20 4.52
CA ARG A 234 -17.67 11.15 4.71
C ARG A 234 -18.02 9.82 5.39
N ARG A 235 -18.44 9.87 6.66
CA ARG A 235 -19.13 8.73 7.28
C ARG A 235 -20.48 8.59 6.57
N ARG A 236 -20.71 7.45 5.90
CA ARG A 236 -22.05 7.06 5.44
C ARG A 236 -22.89 6.64 6.66
N PRO A 237 -24.21 6.90 6.67
CA PRO A 237 -25.09 6.43 7.72
C PRO A 237 -25.21 4.90 7.65
N GLU A 238 -25.09 4.24 8.81
CA GLU A 238 -25.52 2.86 9.00
C GLU A 238 -26.99 2.77 8.58
N ARG A 239 -27.28 1.98 7.54
CA ARG A 239 -28.65 1.54 7.29
C ARG A 239 -28.95 0.43 8.30
N GLU A 240 -29.94 0.69 9.14
CA GLU A 240 -30.64 -0.32 9.92
C GLU A 240 -31.15 -1.44 8.99
N ARG A 241 -31.14 -2.65 9.55
CA ARG A 241 -31.49 -3.92 8.91
C ARG A 241 -32.94 -3.96 8.46
#